data_AF-A0A650GDT0-F1
#
_entry.id   AF-A0A650GDT0-F1
#
_cell.length_a   1.000
_cell.length_b   1.000
_cell.length_c   1.000
_cell.angle_alpha   90.00
_cell.angle_beta   90.00
_cell.angle_gamma   90.00
#
_symmetry.space_group_name_H-M   'P 1'
#
loop_
_entity.id
_entity.type
_entity.pdbx_description
1 polymer ?
#
loop_
_entity_poly.entity_id
_entity_poly.type
_entity_poly.pdbx_seq_one_letter_code
_entity_poly.pdbx_strand_id
1 'polypeptide(L)'
;MGRFRKAINTIFGIAILGGISYYTYNFASAESRIRAVCAEIQQGMTTKELQAFALTHGLSSFKLKESGINYVVETKTYGRFGCKVITESGFIKESEYNFAD
;
A
#
# COMPACT_ATOMS: atom_id res chain seq x y z
N MET A 1 -11.72 43.12 -11.38
CA MET A 1 -11.12 41.76 -11.35
C MET A 1 -12.06 40.79 -12.07
N GLY A 2 -11.66 40.31 -13.26
CA GLY A 2 -12.57 39.60 -14.17
C GLY A 2 -13.10 38.28 -13.59
N ARG A 3 -14.37 37.98 -13.88
CA ARG A 3 -15.07 36.72 -13.51
C ARG A 3 -14.26 35.46 -13.85
N PHE A 4 -13.47 35.52 -14.92
CA PHE A 4 -12.56 34.45 -15.35
C PHE A 4 -11.44 34.12 -14.34
N ARG A 5 -10.80 35.13 -13.74
CA ARG A 5 -9.77 34.92 -12.70
C ARG A 5 -10.36 34.28 -11.44
N LYS A 6 -11.60 34.66 -11.06
CA LYS A 6 -12.31 34.03 -9.95
C LYS A 6 -12.61 32.56 -10.24
N ALA A 7 -13.08 32.23 -11.44
CA ALA A 7 -13.36 30.85 -11.84
C ALA A 7 -12.12 29.96 -11.78
N ILE A 8 -10.97 30.41 -12.31
CA ILE A 8 -9.71 29.67 -12.26
C ILE A 8 -9.27 29.42 -10.80
N ASN A 9 -9.28 30.46 -9.96
CA ASN A 9 -8.89 30.32 -8.57
C ASN A 9 -9.80 29.36 -7.80
N THR A 10 -11.11 29.37 -8.08
CA THR A 10 -12.05 28.41 -7.48
C THR A 10 -11.75 26.97 -7.91
N ILE A 11 -11.50 26.73 -9.20
CA ILE A 11 -11.16 25.39 -9.70
C ILE A 11 -9.86 24.89 -9.07
N PHE A 12 -8.83 25.75 -9.00
CA PHE A 12 -7.58 25.42 -8.32
C PHE A 12 -7.79 25.11 -6.84
N GLY A 13 -8.58 25.92 -6.14
CA GLY A 13 -8.91 25.67 -4.73
C GLY A 13 -9.60 24.33 -4.51
N ILE A 14 -10.59 24.00 -5.35
CA ILE A 14 -11.29 22.71 -5.29
C ILE A 14 -10.33 21.55 -5.59
N ALA A 15 -9.47 21.68 -6.59
CA ALA A 15 -8.49 20.65 -6.95
C ALA A 15 -7.50 20.38 -5.80
N ILE A 16 -7.02 21.43 -5.13
CA ILE A 16 -6.12 21.31 -3.98
C ILE A 16 -6.83 20.61 -2.82
N LEU A 17 -8.04 21.05 -2.45
CA LEU A 17 -8.80 20.46 -1.35
C LEU A 17 -9.15 18.98 -1.63
N GLY A 18 -9.53 18.66 -2.87
CA GLY A 18 -9.77 17.29 -3.31
C GLY A 18 -8.51 16.43 -3.21
N GLY A 19 -7.36 16.96 -3.64
CA GLY A 19 -6.07 16.29 -3.52
C GLY A 19 -5.69 16.00 -2.06
N ILE A 20 -5.74 17.01 -1.19
CA ILE A 20 -5.42 16.86 0.24
C ILE A 20 -6.35 15.82 0.88
N SER A 21 -7.66 15.89 0.61
CA SER A 21 -8.64 14.95 1.17
C SER A 21 -8.37 13.51 0.72
N TYR A 22 -7.98 13.32 -0.54
CA TYR A 22 -7.61 12.02 -1.05
C TYR A 22 -6.35 11.47 -0.35
N TYR A 23 -5.31 12.29 -0.20
CA TYR A 23 -4.10 11.88 0.51
C TYR A 23 -4.38 11.52 1.97
N THR A 24 -5.05 12.40 2.72
CA THR A 24 -5.34 12.17 4.13
C THR A 24 -6.19 10.93 4.35
N TYR A 25 -7.19 10.68 3.50
CA TYR A 25 -8.01 9.48 3.59
C TYR A 25 -7.20 8.19 3.36
N ASN A 26 -6.34 8.16 2.34
CA ASN A 26 -5.53 6.98 2.04
C ASN A 26 -4.61 6.64 3.21
N PHE A 27 -4.00 7.65 3.83
CA PHE A 27 -3.13 7.49 5.00
C PHE A 27 -3.90 7.13 6.28
N ALA A 28 -5.00 7.81 6.58
CA ALA A 28 -5.79 7.58 7.79
C ALA A 28 -6.38 6.17 7.85
N SER A 29 -6.74 5.59 6.70
CA SER A 29 -7.30 4.23 6.61
C SER A 29 -6.25 3.15 6.32
N ALA A 30 -4.99 3.52 6.06
CA ALA A 30 -3.96 2.59 5.61
C ALA A 30 -3.67 1.51 6.64
N GLU A 31 -3.50 1.87 7.91
CA GLU A 31 -3.13 0.92 8.95
C GLU A 31 -4.15 -0.22 9.04
N SER A 32 -5.43 0.10 9.22
CA SER A 32 -6.49 -0.89 9.35
C SER A 32 -6.62 -1.76 8.09
N ARG A 33 -6.61 -1.14 6.91
CA ARG A 33 -6.67 -1.84 5.61
C ARG A 33 -5.50 -2.81 5.46
N ILE A 34 -4.28 -2.36 5.72
CA ILE A 34 -3.07 -3.17 5.52
C ILE A 34 -2.95 -4.26 6.58
N ARG A 35 -3.33 -4.02 7.83
CA ARG A 35 -3.45 -5.09 8.83
C ARG A 35 -4.38 -6.21 8.37
N ALA A 36 -5.54 -5.86 7.82
CA ALA A 36 -6.47 -6.85 7.27
C ALA A 36 -5.84 -7.63 6.10
N VAL A 37 -5.22 -6.93 5.15
CA VAL A 37 -4.54 -7.56 3.99
C VAL A 37 -3.40 -8.49 4.44
N CYS A 38 -2.57 -8.09 5.41
CA CYS A 38 -1.48 -8.95 5.89
C CYS A 38 -1.97 -10.21 6.60
N ALA A 39 -3.16 -10.16 7.22
CA ALA A 39 -3.79 -11.31 7.88
C ALA A 39 -4.37 -12.34 6.88
N GLU A 40 -4.64 -11.93 5.63
CA GLU A 40 -5.07 -12.84 4.56
C GLU A 40 -3.89 -13.64 3.97
N ILE A 41 -2.64 -13.23 4.23
CA ILE A 41 -1.44 -13.93 3.77
C ILE A 41 -1.26 -15.21 4.61
N GLN A 42 -1.44 -16.35 3.96
CA GLN A 42 -1.38 -17.66 4.62
C GLN A 42 0.03 -18.26 4.60
N GLN A 43 0.35 -19.01 5.66
CA GLN A 43 1.53 -19.86 5.70
C GLN A 43 1.43 -20.97 4.65
N GLY A 44 2.55 -21.31 4.01
CA GLY A 44 2.60 -22.31 2.94
C GLY A 44 2.24 -21.79 1.54
N MET A 45 1.80 -20.54 1.41
CA MET A 45 1.68 -19.87 0.11
C MET A 45 3.06 -19.73 -0.54
N THR A 46 3.15 -19.90 -1.85
CA THR A 46 4.39 -19.71 -2.60
C THR A 46 4.72 -18.23 -2.82
N THR A 47 5.99 -17.91 -3.08
CA THR A 47 6.41 -16.56 -3.47
C THR A 47 5.67 -16.04 -4.71
N LYS A 48 5.31 -16.91 -5.65
CA LYS A 48 4.51 -16.55 -6.84
C LYS A 48 3.07 -16.18 -6.50
N GLU A 49 2.42 -16.96 -5.64
CA GLU A 49 1.07 -16.66 -5.17
C GLU A 49 1.05 -15.37 -4.36
N LEU A 50 2.07 -15.15 -3.51
CA LEU A 50 2.23 -13.89 -2.79
C LEU A 50 2.39 -12.70 -3.75
N GLN A 51 3.15 -12.87 -4.83
CA GLN A 51 3.32 -11.81 -5.83
C GLN A 51 2.00 -11.47 -6.52
N ALA A 52 1.20 -12.47 -6.87
CA ALA A 52 -0.12 -12.28 -7.44
C ALA A 52 -1.08 -11.60 -6.45
N PHE A 53 -1.08 -12.04 -5.19
CA PHE A 53 -1.84 -11.43 -4.10
C PHE A 53 -1.43 -9.96 -3.88
N ALA A 54 -0.13 -9.67 -3.85
CA ALA A 54 0.37 -8.31 -3.70
C ALA A 54 -0.17 -7.38 -4.79
N LEU A 55 -0.16 -7.83 -6.06
CA LEU A 55 -0.71 -7.06 -7.18
C LEU A 55 -2.20 -6.78 -7.05
N THR A 56 -3.01 -7.77 -6.64
CA THR A 56 -4.47 -7.59 -6.51
C THR A 56 -4.85 -6.66 -5.36
N HIS A 57 -4.03 -6.57 -4.31
CA HIS A 57 -4.26 -5.72 -3.15
C HIS A 57 -3.54 -4.36 -3.21
N GLY A 58 -2.90 -4.01 -4.34
CA GLY A 58 -2.22 -2.72 -4.51
C GLY A 58 -0.92 -2.58 -3.72
N LEU A 59 -0.34 -3.73 -3.33
CA LEU A 59 0.98 -3.81 -2.72
C LEU A 59 2.07 -3.94 -3.79
N SER A 60 3.32 -3.70 -3.38
CA SER A 60 4.49 -3.84 -4.23
C SER A 60 4.75 -5.31 -4.57
N SER A 61 4.97 -5.62 -5.84
CA SER A 61 5.12 -6.99 -6.35
C SER A 61 6.54 -7.32 -6.84
N PHE A 62 7.57 -6.76 -6.20
CA PHE A 62 8.97 -6.96 -6.61
C PHE A 62 9.41 -8.43 -6.52
N LYS A 63 10.59 -8.74 -7.06
CA LYS A 63 11.19 -10.09 -6.92
C LYS A 63 11.36 -10.43 -5.44
N LEU A 64 10.49 -11.32 -4.96
CA LEU A 64 10.55 -11.85 -3.61
C LEU A 64 11.73 -12.80 -3.48
N LYS A 65 12.39 -12.76 -2.34
CA LYS A 65 13.44 -13.73 -1.96
C LYS A 65 12.78 -15.06 -1.62
N GLU A 66 13.35 -16.14 -2.12
CA GLU A 66 12.91 -17.50 -1.79
C GLU A 66 13.14 -17.85 -0.31
N SER A 67 14.15 -17.25 0.32
CA SER A 67 14.40 -17.38 1.76
C SER A 67 14.78 -16.04 2.39
N GLY A 68 14.26 -15.76 3.58
CA GLY A 68 14.55 -14.57 4.38
C GLY A 68 13.36 -13.62 4.52
N ILE A 69 13.64 -12.35 4.79
CA ILE A 69 12.61 -11.33 5.00
C ILE A 69 12.33 -10.60 3.69
N ASN A 70 11.04 -10.48 3.36
CA ASN A 70 10.49 -9.68 2.27
C ASN A 70 9.57 -8.60 2.84
N TYR A 71 9.63 -7.40 2.28
CA TYR A 71 8.69 -6.33 2.59
C TYR A 71 7.77 -6.12 1.39
N VAL A 72 6.48 -6.33 1.61
CA VAL A 72 5.44 -6.19 0.59
C VAL A 72 4.61 -4.96 0.98
N VAL A 73 4.91 -3.82 0.36
CA VAL A 73 4.47 -2.52 0.87
C VAL A 73 3.36 -1.89 0.01
N GLU A 74 2.47 -1.13 0.62
CA GLU A 74 1.38 -0.45 -0.07
C GLU A 74 1.90 0.72 -0.91
N THR A 75 1.48 0.74 -2.18
CA THR A 75 1.92 1.76 -3.14
C THR A 75 1.33 3.14 -2.85
N LYS A 76 0.08 3.21 -2.38
CA LYS A 76 -0.66 4.46 -2.10
C LYS A 76 -0.09 5.27 -0.93
N THR A 77 0.65 4.62 -0.05
CA THR A 77 1.28 5.25 1.12
C THR A 77 2.79 5.37 0.97
N TYR A 78 3.29 5.25 -0.26
CA TYR A 78 4.71 5.35 -0.59
C TYR A 78 5.59 4.40 0.22
N GLY A 79 5.05 3.21 0.54
CA GLY A 79 5.77 2.18 1.27
C GLY A 79 5.79 2.30 2.79
N ARG A 80 5.07 3.28 3.38
CA ARG A 80 4.99 3.44 4.84
C ARG A 80 4.25 2.29 5.52
N PHE A 81 3.22 1.74 4.88
CA PHE A 81 2.46 0.60 5.40
C PHE A 81 2.72 -0.62 4.53
N GLY A 82 2.89 -1.79 5.13
CA GLY A 82 3.08 -3.03 4.39
C GLY A 82 3.01 -4.27 5.27
N CYS A 83 3.37 -5.39 4.66
CA CYS A 83 3.53 -6.67 5.34
C CYS A 83 5.01 -7.04 5.32
N LYS A 84 5.56 -7.39 6.49
CA LYS A 84 6.81 -8.11 6.60
C LYS A 84 6.49 -9.60 6.49
N VAL A 85 7.05 -10.24 5.46
CA VAL A 85 6.81 -11.65 5.15
C VAL A 85 8.11 -12.42 5.25
N ILE A 86 8.12 -13.46 6.08
CA ILE A 86 9.23 -14.39 6.19
C ILE A 86 9.00 -15.54 5.22
N THR A 87 9.95 -15.76 4.33
CA THR A 87 9.94 -16.88 3.39
C THR A 87 11.05 -17.86 3.70
N GLU A 88 10.80 -19.13 3.42
CA GLU A 88 11.79 -20.20 3.49
C GLU A 88 11.53 -21.20 2.37
N SER A 89 12.54 -21.43 1.54
CA SER A 89 12.49 -22.38 0.42
C SER A 89 11.34 -22.10 -0.56
N GLY A 90 11.01 -20.82 -0.77
CA GLY A 90 9.96 -20.38 -1.69
C GLY A 90 8.55 -20.33 -1.11
N PHE A 91 8.41 -20.64 0.18
CA PHE A 91 7.12 -20.66 0.87
C PHE A 91 7.08 -19.63 1.98
N ILE A 92 5.90 -19.04 2.21
CA ILE A 92 5.65 -18.15 3.33
C ILE A 92 5.63 -18.96 4.62
N LYS A 93 6.39 -18.51 5.62
CA LYS A 93 6.38 -19.03 6.98
C LYS A 93 5.59 -18.14 7.92
N GLU A 94 5.68 -16.83 7.72
CA GLU A 94 5.05 -15.85 8.58
C GLU A 94 4.76 -14.57 7.81
N SER A 95 3.70 -13.87 8.20
CA SER A 95 3.32 -12.56 7.70
C SER A 95 2.87 -11.70 8.87
N GLU A 96 3.45 -10.52 8.99
CA GLU A 96 3.09 -9.54 10.02
C GLU A 96 2.95 -8.14 9.43
N TYR A 97 2.09 -7.34 10.03
CA TYR A 97 1.97 -5.93 9.70
C TYR A 97 3.28 -5.19 9.99
N ASN A 98 3.71 -4.32 9.08
CA ASN A 98 4.88 -3.48 9.22
C ASN A 98 4.57 -2.02 8.88
N PHE A 99 5.03 -1.11 9.74
CA PHE A 99 5.02 0.33 9.52
C PHE A 99 6.46 0.85 9.44
N ALA A 100 6.76 1.64 8.41
CA ALA A 100 8.06 2.26 8.16
C ALA A 100 7.93 3.79 8.26
N ASP A 101 8.46 4.36 9.35
CA ASP A 101 8.59 5.80 9.61
C ASP A 101 10.01 6.12 10.07
#